data_AF-A0A7K6JD04-F1
#
_entry.id   AF-A0A7K6JD04-F1
#
_cell.length_a   1.000
_cell.length_b   1.000
_cell.length_c   1.000
_cell.angle_alpha   90.00
_cell.angle_beta   90.00
_cell.angle_gamma   90.00
#
_symmetry.space_group_name_H-M   'P 1'
#
loop_
_entity.id
_entity.type
_entity.pdbx_description
1 polymer ?
#
loop_
_entity_poly.entity_id
_entity_poly.type
_entity_poly.pdbx_seq_one_letter_code
_entity_poly.pdbx_strand_id
1 'polypeptide(L)'
;YKFVWACFNRYYGALSKLKNQHQEDPNSTILTANKPALLRSLFTVGALCRHFDFDQEDFKGNSKVNIKDKVLELLMYFTKHSDEEVQTKAIIGLGFAFIQHPSLMFEQEVKTLYNSILSDKNCSVNLKIQVLKNLQTYLQEEDTRMQQADRDWKKVAKQEDLKEMGDISSGMSSSIMQLYLKQVLEAFFHNQSSVRHFALNVIALTLNQGLIHPVQCVPYLIAMGTDPEPSMRNKADQQLVEIDKKYAGFIHMKAVAGMKMSYQVQQAINTCPKDPVRGFRHDESSSALCSHLYSMIRGNRQHRRAFLISLLNLFDDTAKTEVNMLLYIADNLACFPYQTQEEPLFIMHHIDITLSVSGSNLLQSFKESMVKDKKKERKPASDEETESDSNSGSGSESEEEASKPRRLRKRVESDSDSDEENDINAVMKCLPENSAPLIEFANVSQGILLLLMLKQHLKNLCGFSDSKIQKYSPSESAKVYDKAINRKTGVHFHPKQTLDFLRSDMANSKITEEVKRSIVKQYLD
;
A
#
# COMPACT_ATOMS: atom_id res chain seq x y z
N TYR A 1 -41.89 -30.46 -13.01
CA TYR A 1 -41.70 -29.09 -12.50
C TYR A 1 -42.85 -28.49 -11.68
N LYS A 2 -44.14 -28.81 -11.92
CA LYS A 2 -45.32 -28.19 -11.23
C LYS A 2 -45.22 -28.00 -9.70
N PHE A 3 -44.69 -28.95 -8.94
CA PHE A 3 -44.53 -28.82 -7.47
C PHE A 3 -43.54 -27.71 -7.08
N VAL A 4 -42.41 -27.62 -7.80
CA VAL A 4 -41.39 -26.58 -7.59
C VAL A 4 -41.96 -25.20 -7.92
N TRP A 5 -42.74 -25.10 -8.99
CA TRP A 5 -43.48 -23.87 -9.36
C TRP A 5 -44.44 -23.40 -8.27
N ALA A 6 -45.24 -24.31 -7.70
CA ALA A 6 -46.14 -23.98 -6.60
C ALA A 6 -45.37 -23.55 -5.33
N CYS A 7 -44.25 -24.21 -5.05
CA CYS A 7 -43.36 -23.86 -3.93
C CYS A 7 -42.76 -22.46 -4.09
N PHE A 8 -42.22 -22.14 -5.28
CA PHE A 8 -41.72 -20.81 -5.63
C PHE A 8 -42.80 -19.74 -5.45
N ASN A 9 -43.97 -19.92 -6.06
CA ASN A 9 -45.07 -18.94 -5.97
C ASN A 9 -45.55 -18.69 -4.53
N ARG A 10 -45.52 -19.71 -3.66
CA ARG A 10 -45.86 -19.55 -2.24
C ARG A 10 -44.85 -18.66 -1.50
N TYR A 11 -43.54 -18.88 -1.71
CA TYR A 11 -42.50 -18.07 -1.05
C TYR A 11 -42.36 -16.68 -1.67
N TYR A 12 -42.40 -16.56 -3.00
CA TYR A 12 -42.40 -15.28 -3.72
C TYR A 12 -43.63 -14.44 -3.35
N GLY A 13 -44.83 -15.06 -3.31
CA GLY A 13 -46.05 -14.40 -2.88
C GLY A 13 -46.03 -13.95 -1.42
N ALA A 14 -45.38 -14.69 -0.52
CA ALA A 14 -45.15 -14.27 0.86
C ALA A 14 -44.21 -13.05 0.93
N LEU A 15 -43.08 -13.07 0.20
CA LEU A 15 -42.16 -11.92 0.12
C LEU A 15 -42.83 -10.67 -0.46
N SER A 16 -43.62 -10.80 -1.54
CA SER A 16 -44.31 -9.66 -2.14
C SER A 16 -45.35 -9.06 -1.19
N LYS A 17 -46.05 -9.86 -0.39
CA LYS A 17 -46.96 -9.36 0.66
C LYS A 17 -46.20 -8.61 1.75
N LEU A 18 -45.07 -9.16 2.21
CA LEU A 18 -44.22 -8.52 3.23
C LEU A 18 -43.57 -7.22 2.71
N LYS A 19 -43.19 -7.15 1.43
CA LYS A 19 -42.72 -5.91 0.77
C LYS A 19 -43.80 -4.84 0.81
N ASN A 20 -45.03 -5.16 0.39
CA ASN A 20 -46.13 -4.19 0.40
C ASN A 20 -46.45 -3.71 1.82
N GLN A 21 -46.53 -4.63 2.80
CA GLN A 21 -46.74 -4.26 4.21
C GLN A 21 -45.63 -3.36 4.77
N HIS A 22 -44.37 -3.59 4.40
CA HIS A 22 -43.24 -2.74 4.81
C HIS A 22 -43.20 -1.39 4.08
N GLN A 23 -43.80 -1.29 2.88
CA GLN A 23 -44.00 -0.01 2.18
C GLN A 23 -45.12 0.82 2.80
N GLU A 24 -46.16 0.17 3.36
CA GLU A 24 -47.28 0.81 4.04
C GLU A 24 -46.93 1.24 5.48
N ASP A 25 -46.31 0.37 6.27
CA ASP A 25 -45.83 0.65 7.63
C ASP A 25 -44.49 -0.06 7.93
N PRO A 26 -43.35 0.64 7.83
CA PRO A 26 -42.03 0.09 8.15
C PRO A 26 -41.85 -0.35 9.61
N ASN A 27 -42.65 0.19 10.54
CA ASN A 27 -42.51 -0.02 11.98
C ASN A 27 -43.54 -1.00 12.55
N SER A 28 -44.35 -1.65 11.70
CA SER A 28 -45.38 -2.58 12.14
C SER A 28 -44.80 -3.76 12.92
N THR A 29 -45.33 -4.01 14.13
CA THR A 29 -44.96 -5.17 14.95
C THR A 29 -45.24 -6.52 14.27
N ILE A 30 -46.11 -6.54 13.26
CA ILE A 30 -46.40 -7.72 12.42
C ILE A 30 -45.18 -8.12 11.57
N LEU A 31 -44.40 -7.15 11.07
CA LEU A 31 -43.16 -7.41 10.34
C LEU A 31 -42.08 -7.99 11.27
N THR A 32 -41.96 -7.47 12.49
CA THR A 32 -41.05 -8.00 13.51
C THR A 32 -41.39 -9.45 13.86
N ALA A 33 -42.67 -9.76 14.10
CA ALA A 33 -43.12 -11.12 14.39
C ALA A 33 -42.89 -12.11 13.23
N ASN A 34 -43.05 -11.63 11.98
CA ASN A 34 -42.87 -12.44 10.77
C ASN A 34 -41.41 -12.50 10.26
N LYS A 35 -40.44 -11.85 10.93
CA LYS A 35 -39.02 -11.83 10.51
C LYS A 35 -38.46 -13.24 10.20
N PRO A 36 -38.69 -14.32 10.98
CA PRO A 36 -38.20 -15.65 10.63
C PRO A 36 -38.77 -16.21 9.32
N ALA A 37 -40.01 -15.86 8.99
CA ALA A 37 -40.64 -16.24 7.72
C ALA A 37 -40.08 -15.42 6.55
N LEU A 38 -39.82 -14.13 6.74
CA LEU A 38 -39.13 -13.26 5.78
C LEU A 38 -37.73 -13.82 5.44
N LEU A 39 -36.88 -14.03 6.45
CA LEU A 39 -35.51 -14.52 6.28
C LEU A 39 -35.46 -15.88 5.56
N ARG A 40 -36.37 -16.80 5.92
CA ARG A 40 -36.49 -18.10 5.24
C ARG A 40 -36.93 -17.92 3.79
N SER A 41 -37.91 -17.06 3.52
CA SER A 41 -38.44 -16.85 2.17
C SER A 41 -37.41 -16.20 1.24
N LEU A 42 -36.64 -15.21 1.72
CA LEU A 42 -35.52 -14.59 0.96
C LEU A 42 -34.50 -15.64 0.54
N PHE A 43 -34.04 -16.46 1.49
CA PHE A 43 -33.09 -17.54 1.23
C PHE A 43 -33.66 -18.60 0.27
N THR A 44 -34.89 -19.05 0.50
CA THR A 44 -35.50 -20.11 -0.32
C THR A 44 -35.80 -19.66 -1.75
N VAL A 45 -36.26 -18.41 -1.97
CA VAL A 45 -36.45 -17.88 -3.33
C VAL A 45 -35.13 -17.80 -4.07
N GLY A 46 -34.08 -17.23 -3.47
CA GLY A 46 -32.75 -17.20 -4.10
C GLY A 46 -32.21 -18.60 -4.41
N ALA A 47 -32.27 -19.53 -3.46
CA ALA A 47 -31.79 -20.90 -3.64
C ALA A 47 -32.57 -21.67 -4.73
N LEU A 48 -33.88 -21.43 -4.86
CA LEU A 48 -34.67 -21.96 -5.97
C LEU A 48 -34.21 -21.36 -7.30
N CYS A 49 -34.01 -20.05 -7.39
CA CYS A 49 -33.52 -19.38 -8.59
C CYS A 49 -32.08 -19.77 -9.00
N ARG A 50 -31.25 -20.30 -8.09
CA ARG A 50 -29.93 -20.87 -8.45
C ARG A 50 -30.05 -22.20 -9.21
N HIS A 51 -31.02 -23.03 -8.87
CA HIS A 51 -31.12 -24.41 -9.34
C HIS A 51 -32.22 -24.64 -10.38
N PHE A 52 -33.15 -23.69 -10.52
CA PHE A 52 -34.25 -23.75 -11.47
C PHE A 52 -34.40 -22.41 -12.19
N ASP A 53 -34.30 -22.47 -13.52
CA ASP A 53 -34.63 -21.35 -14.39
C ASP A 53 -36.15 -21.26 -14.55
N PHE A 54 -36.77 -20.40 -13.76
CA PHE A 54 -38.21 -20.16 -13.79
C PHE A 54 -38.67 -19.41 -15.03
N ASP A 55 -37.76 -18.83 -15.82
CA ASP A 55 -38.11 -18.14 -17.05
C ASP A 55 -38.32 -19.09 -18.26
N GLN A 56 -38.11 -20.39 -18.08
CA GLN A 56 -38.46 -21.41 -19.07
C GLN A 56 -39.97 -21.65 -19.19
N GLU A 57 -40.43 -22.04 -20.38
CA GLU A 57 -41.85 -22.27 -20.69
C GLU A 57 -42.47 -23.37 -19.80
N ASP A 58 -41.70 -24.39 -19.43
CA ASP A 58 -42.07 -25.47 -18.50
C ASP A 58 -42.56 -25.00 -17.12
N PHE A 59 -42.19 -23.78 -16.71
CA PHE A 59 -42.59 -23.16 -15.45
C PHE A 59 -43.69 -22.11 -15.65
N LYS A 60 -43.45 -21.11 -16.52
CA LYS A 60 -44.33 -19.95 -16.66
C LYS A 60 -45.42 -20.08 -17.73
N GLY A 61 -45.37 -21.14 -18.55
CA GLY A 61 -46.21 -21.29 -19.74
C GLY A 61 -46.04 -20.10 -20.69
N ASN A 62 -47.14 -19.70 -21.34
CA ASN A 62 -47.15 -18.59 -22.31
C ASN A 62 -47.05 -17.18 -21.66
N SER A 63 -46.68 -17.07 -20.38
CA SER A 63 -46.54 -15.79 -19.69
C SER A 63 -45.30 -15.05 -20.17
N LYS A 64 -45.48 -13.84 -20.72
CA LYS A 64 -44.37 -12.94 -21.11
C LYS A 64 -43.66 -12.26 -19.93
N VAL A 65 -44.03 -12.59 -18.68
CA VAL A 65 -43.38 -12.02 -17.48
C VAL A 65 -41.98 -12.58 -17.33
N ASN A 66 -40.98 -11.71 -17.22
CA ASN A 66 -39.61 -12.06 -16.85
C ASN A 66 -39.54 -12.23 -15.32
N ILE A 67 -39.30 -13.45 -14.85
CA ILE A 67 -39.39 -13.79 -13.42
C ILE A 67 -38.09 -13.42 -12.70
N LYS A 68 -36.93 -13.59 -13.34
CA LYS A 68 -35.63 -13.18 -12.81
C LYS A 68 -35.58 -11.68 -12.47
N ASP A 69 -36.15 -10.81 -13.32
CA ASP A 69 -36.17 -9.36 -13.11
C ASP A 69 -37.04 -8.99 -11.88
N LYS A 70 -38.20 -9.66 -11.73
CA LYS A 70 -39.08 -9.48 -10.56
C LYS A 70 -38.43 -9.97 -9.27
N VAL A 71 -37.70 -11.09 -9.32
CA VAL A 71 -36.94 -11.59 -8.17
C VAL A 71 -35.78 -10.64 -7.83
N LEU A 72 -35.10 -10.08 -8.83
CA LEU A 72 -34.06 -9.06 -8.64
C LEU A 72 -34.63 -7.82 -7.96
N GLU A 73 -35.71 -7.21 -8.48
CA GLU A 73 -36.35 -6.02 -7.91
C GLU A 73 -36.83 -6.26 -6.47
N LEU A 74 -37.38 -7.44 -6.19
CA LEU A 74 -37.86 -7.84 -4.87
C LEU A 74 -36.71 -8.03 -3.87
N LEU A 75 -35.62 -8.68 -4.26
CA LEU A 75 -34.44 -8.86 -3.41
C LEU A 75 -33.70 -7.53 -3.21
N MET A 76 -33.55 -6.72 -4.25
CA MET A 76 -32.92 -5.39 -4.21
C MET A 76 -33.68 -4.38 -3.34
N TYR A 77 -34.98 -4.57 -3.15
CA TYR A 77 -35.73 -3.82 -2.14
C TYR A 77 -35.25 -4.14 -0.72
N PHE A 78 -35.10 -5.42 -0.38
CA PHE A 78 -34.71 -5.85 0.98
C PHE A 78 -33.23 -5.64 1.31
N THR A 79 -32.35 -5.32 0.34
CA THR A 79 -30.97 -4.89 0.64
C THR A 79 -30.89 -3.51 1.27
N LYS A 80 -31.95 -2.69 1.15
CA LYS A 80 -32.06 -1.34 1.74
C LYS A 80 -32.84 -1.32 3.08
N HIS A 81 -33.14 -2.50 3.63
CA HIS A 81 -33.85 -2.66 4.90
C HIS A 81 -32.98 -2.19 6.09
N SER A 82 -33.59 -1.82 7.22
CA SER A 82 -32.87 -1.35 8.43
C SER A 82 -32.12 -2.46 9.17
N ASP A 83 -32.70 -3.67 9.20
CA ASP A 83 -32.14 -4.86 9.86
C ASP A 83 -31.06 -5.58 9.02
N GLU A 84 -29.87 -5.74 9.58
CA GLU A 84 -28.69 -6.35 8.94
C GLU A 84 -28.89 -7.84 8.56
N GLU A 85 -29.68 -8.61 9.32
CA GLU A 85 -29.93 -10.01 8.96
C GLU A 85 -30.79 -10.11 7.70
N VAL A 86 -31.76 -9.20 7.55
CA VAL A 86 -32.60 -9.10 6.35
C VAL A 86 -31.75 -8.72 5.14
N GLN A 87 -30.89 -7.69 5.27
CA GLN A 87 -29.92 -7.30 4.23
C GLN A 87 -29.02 -8.49 3.84
N THR A 88 -28.47 -9.20 4.83
CA THR A 88 -27.59 -10.36 4.62
C THR A 88 -28.31 -11.49 3.88
N LYS A 89 -29.56 -11.83 4.24
CA LYS A 89 -30.34 -12.85 3.51
C LYS A 89 -30.75 -12.39 2.11
N ALA A 90 -31.02 -11.10 1.90
CA ALA A 90 -31.29 -10.55 0.58
C ALA A 90 -30.06 -10.66 -0.33
N ILE A 91 -28.86 -10.30 0.17
CA ILE A 91 -27.59 -10.41 -0.57
C ILE A 91 -27.23 -11.88 -0.84
N ILE A 92 -27.48 -12.80 0.09
CA ILE A 92 -27.35 -14.26 -0.18
C ILE A 92 -28.29 -14.67 -1.33
N GLY A 93 -29.54 -14.22 -1.30
CA GLY A 93 -30.52 -14.49 -2.35
C GLY A 93 -30.10 -13.97 -3.72
N LEU A 94 -29.56 -12.75 -3.78
CA LEU A 94 -28.98 -12.16 -5.00
C LEU A 94 -27.80 -13.00 -5.52
N GLY A 95 -26.87 -13.38 -4.63
CA GLY A 95 -25.73 -14.22 -4.97
C GLY A 95 -26.15 -15.55 -5.60
N PHE A 96 -27.20 -16.18 -5.08
CA PHE A 96 -27.77 -17.39 -5.66
C PHE A 96 -28.41 -17.15 -7.04
N ALA A 97 -29.16 -16.05 -7.22
CA ALA A 97 -29.74 -15.71 -8.52
C ALA A 97 -28.67 -15.41 -9.59
N PHE A 98 -27.56 -14.78 -9.22
CA PHE A 98 -26.46 -14.45 -10.15
C PHE A 98 -25.69 -15.67 -10.66
N ILE A 99 -25.71 -16.80 -9.94
CA ILE A 99 -25.10 -18.06 -10.42
C ILE A 99 -25.84 -18.60 -11.66
N GLN A 100 -27.17 -18.53 -11.64
CA GLN A 100 -28.02 -18.96 -12.76
C GLN A 100 -28.10 -17.90 -13.87
N HIS A 101 -28.12 -16.60 -13.51
CA HIS A 101 -28.21 -15.49 -14.46
C HIS A 101 -27.09 -14.47 -14.22
N PRO A 102 -25.85 -14.73 -14.71
CA PRO A 102 -24.70 -13.85 -14.46
C PRO A 102 -24.86 -12.45 -15.05
N SER A 103 -25.67 -12.31 -16.11
CA SER A 103 -25.95 -11.03 -16.76
C SER A 103 -26.52 -9.98 -15.80
N LEU A 104 -27.22 -10.40 -14.75
CA LEU A 104 -27.79 -9.50 -13.73
C LEU A 104 -26.69 -8.76 -12.93
N MET A 105 -25.45 -9.26 -12.91
CA MET A 105 -24.32 -8.55 -12.29
C MET A 105 -23.86 -7.30 -13.07
N PHE A 106 -24.30 -7.13 -14.33
CA PHE A 106 -24.06 -5.92 -15.12
C PHE A 106 -25.04 -4.78 -14.82
N GLU A 107 -26.16 -5.08 -14.15
CA GLU A 107 -27.19 -4.09 -13.84
C GLU A 107 -26.64 -2.98 -12.94
N GLN A 108 -26.97 -1.73 -13.29
CA GLN A 108 -26.35 -0.56 -12.64
C GLN A 108 -26.71 -0.48 -11.14
N GLU A 109 -27.88 -0.96 -10.74
CA GLU A 109 -28.27 -1.07 -9.32
C GLU A 109 -27.39 -2.07 -8.56
N VAL A 110 -27.14 -3.26 -9.14
CA VAL A 110 -26.30 -4.31 -8.54
C VAL A 110 -24.85 -3.84 -8.43
N LYS A 111 -24.33 -3.23 -9.49
CA LYS A 111 -22.99 -2.62 -9.50
C LYS A 111 -22.85 -1.55 -8.41
N THR A 112 -23.86 -0.70 -8.25
CA THR A 112 -23.84 0.35 -7.23
C THR A 112 -23.91 -0.24 -5.82
N LEU A 113 -24.77 -1.25 -5.60
CA LEU A 113 -24.88 -1.96 -4.32
C LEU A 113 -23.55 -2.60 -3.90
N TYR A 114 -22.96 -3.45 -4.74
CA TYR A 114 -21.73 -4.18 -4.41
C TYR A 114 -20.55 -3.25 -4.23
N ASN A 115 -20.39 -2.23 -5.09
CA ASN A 115 -19.31 -1.26 -4.94
C ASN A 115 -19.49 -0.40 -3.68
N SER A 116 -20.72 -0.01 -3.33
CA SER A 116 -20.99 0.74 -2.10
C SER A 116 -20.63 -0.08 -0.85
N ILE A 117 -21.11 -1.34 -0.77
CA ILE A 117 -20.82 -2.25 0.35
C ILE A 117 -19.31 -2.46 0.55
N LEU A 118 -18.56 -2.69 -0.53
CA LEU A 118 -17.12 -2.93 -0.44
C LEU A 118 -16.32 -1.66 -0.10
N SER A 119 -16.68 -0.51 -0.70
CA SER A 119 -15.95 0.76 -0.54
C SER A 119 -16.19 1.44 0.80
N ASP A 120 -17.41 1.38 1.34
CA ASP A 120 -17.78 2.13 2.54
C ASP A 120 -17.08 1.56 3.78
N LYS A 121 -16.36 2.42 4.52
CA LYS A 121 -15.68 2.06 5.77
C LYS A 121 -16.67 1.76 6.90
N ASN A 122 -17.87 2.33 6.86
CA ASN A 122 -18.90 2.17 7.89
C ASN A 122 -19.84 0.96 7.63
N CYS A 123 -19.81 0.38 6.43
CA CYS A 123 -20.64 -0.78 6.09
C CYS A 123 -20.21 -2.03 6.88
N SER A 124 -21.19 -2.83 7.34
CA SER A 124 -20.93 -4.02 8.16
C SER A 124 -19.97 -5.00 7.49
N VAL A 125 -19.04 -5.51 8.32
CA VAL A 125 -18.09 -6.57 8.01
C VAL A 125 -18.79 -7.80 7.43
N ASN A 126 -19.99 -8.15 7.93
CA ASN A 126 -20.74 -9.31 7.46
C ASN A 126 -21.22 -9.14 6.01
N LEU A 127 -21.67 -7.93 5.65
CA LEU A 127 -22.15 -7.62 4.31
C LEU A 127 -20.99 -7.67 3.29
N LYS A 128 -19.82 -7.11 3.66
CA LYS A 128 -18.59 -7.22 2.86
C LYS A 128 -18.17 -8.67 2.64
N ILE A 129 -18.11 -9.47 3.70
CA ILE A 129 -17.84 -10.91 3.63
C ILE A 129 -18.84 -11.61 2.71
N GLN A 130 -20.13 -11.27 2.80
CA GLN A 130 -21.17 -11.93 2.00
C GLN A 130 -21.08 -11.56 0.51
N VAL A 131 -20.76 -10.31 0.16
CA VAL A 131 -20.49 -9.91 -1.24
C VAL A 131 -19.28 -10.66 -1.81
N LEU A 132 -18.17 -10.70 -1.07
CA LEU A 132 -16.97 -11.43 -1.50
C LEU A 132 -17.24 -12.94 -1.63
N LYS A 133 -18.02 -13.53 -0.71
CA LYS A 133 -18.44 -14.93 -0.76
C LYS A 133 -19.37 -15.24 -1.93
N ASN A 134 -20.24 -14.30 -2.32
CA ASN A 134 -21.06 -14.43 -3.52
C ASN A 134 -20.19 -14.50 -4.78
N LEU A 135 -19.22 -13.59 -4.92
CA LEU A 135 -18.26 -13.60 -6.04
C LEU A 135 -17.42 -14.90 -6.04
N GLN A 136 -16.91 -15.33 -4.88
CA GLN A 136 -16.17 -16.58 -4.74
C GLN A 136 -16.99 -17.79 -5.20
N THR A 137 -18.25 -17.89 -4.75
CA THR A 137 -19.13 -19.02 -5.08
C THR A 137 -19.49 -19.02 -6.56
N TYR A 138 -19.72 -17.85 -7.15
CA TYR A 138 -19.92 -17.68 -8.59
C TYR A 138 -18.73 -18.24 -9.37
N LEU A 139 -17.50 -17.76 -9.12
CA LEU A 139 -16.29 -18.20 -9.83
C LEU A 139 -16.02 -19.71 -9.69
N GLN A 140 -16.36 -20.31 -8.55
CA GLN A 140 -16.18 -21.76 -8.32
C GLN A 140 -17.20 -22.60 -9.09
N GLU A 141 -18.47 -22.18 -9.11
CA GLU A 141 -19.53 -22.88 -9.85
C GLU A 141 -19.31 -22.76 -11.36
N GLU A 142 -18.89 -21.58 -11.83
CA GLU A 142 -18.64 -21.28 -13.24
C GLU A 142 -17.53 -22.18 -13.82
N ASP A 143 -16.39 -22.24 -13.13
CA ASP A 143 -15.26 -23.11 -13.48
C ASP A 143 -15.64 -24.60 -13.42
N THR A 144 -16.37 -25.03 -12.39
CA THR A 144 -16.89 -26.41 -12.29
C THR A 144 -17.82 -26.76 -13.47
N ARG A 145 -18.70 -25.82 -13.85
CA ARG A 145 -19.64 -25.97 -14.98
C ARG A 145 -18.91 -26.00 -16.32
N MET A 146 -17.91 -25.13 -16.52
CA MET A 146 -17.08 -25.09 -17.71
C MET A 146 -16.27 -26.39 -17.88
N GLN A 147 -15.64 -26.88 -16.81
CA GLN A 147 -14.93 -28.17 -16.80
C GLN A 147 -15.86 -29.36 -17.08
N GLN A 148 -17.12 -29.32 -16.61
CA GLN A 148 -18.09 -30.36 -16.93
C GLN A 148 -18.54 -30.32 -18.40
N ALA A 149 -18.79 -29.12 -18.94
CA ALA A 149 -19.17 -28.92 -20.33
C ALA A 149 -18.07 -29.40 -21.29
N ASP A 150 -16.79 -29.10 -21.00
CA ASP A 150 -15.65 -29.60 -21.78
C ASP A 150 -15.55 -31.14 -21.78
N ARG A 151 -15.75 -31.78 -20.61
CA ARG A 151 -15.81 -33.26 -20.53
C ARG A 151 -16.93 -33.86 -21.38
N ASP A 152 -18.07 -33.19 -21.43
CA ASP A 152 -19.25 -33.61 -22.19
C ASP A 152 -19.26 -33.14 -23.65
N TRP A 153 -18.28 -32.33 -24.08
CA TRP A 153 -18.16 -31.74 -25.42
C TRP A 153 -18.41 -32.74 -26.55
N LYS A 154 -17.86 -33.95 -26.43
CA LYS A 154 -18.01 -35.03 -27.43
C LYS A 154 -19.47 -35.44 -27.73
N LYS A 155 -20.42 -35.12 -26.84
CA LYS A 155 -21.85 -35.37 -27.00
C LYS A 155 -22.54 -34.27 -27.83
N VAL A 156 -22.11 -33.01 -27.65
CA VAL A 156 -22.72 -31.81 -28.26
C VAL A 156 -21.97 -31.27 -29.48
N ALA A 157 -20.70 -31.62 -29.68
CA ALA A 157 -19.83 -31.16 -30.76
C ALA A 157 -20.32 -31.45 -32.20
N LYS A 158 -21.40 -32.23 -32.38
CA LYS A 158 -22.07 -32.47 -33.68
C LYS A 158 -23.28 -31.57 -33.92
N GLN A 159 -23.69 -30.79 -32.91
CA GLN A 159 -24.90 -29.96 -32.91
C GLN A 159 -24.56 -28.46 -32.86
N GLU A 160 -23.36 -28.09 -32.40
CA GLU A 160 -22.90 -26.70 -32.43
C GLU A 160 -22.33 -26.29 -33.80
N ASP A 161 -22.61 -25.05 -34.22
CA ASP A 161 -22.01 -24.46 -35.42
C ASP A 161 -20.57 -24.04 -35.11
N LEU A 162 -19.62 -24.57 -35.89
CA LEU A 162 -18.20 -24.25 -35.80
C LEU A 162 -17.87 -22.75 -35.98
N LYS A 163 -18.80 -21.96 -36.53
CA LYS A 163 -18.71 -20.51 -36.68
C LYS A 163 -19.24 -19.72 -35.49
N GLU A 164 -20.08 -20.34 -34.66
CA GLU A 164 -20.70 -19.73 -33.48
C GLU A 164 -20.07 -20.23 -32.16
N MET A 165 -18.82 -20.69 -32.20
CA MET A 165 -18.00 -20.97 -31.00
C MET A 165 -17.63 -19.64 -30.30
N GLY A 166 -18.65 -18.93 -29.81
CA GLY A 166 -18.56 -17.70 -29.07
C GLY A 166 -18.34 -18.00 -27.59
N ASP A 167 -17.16 -17.64 -27.08
CA ASP A 167 -16.78 -17.83 -25.67
C ASP A 167 -17.46 -16.80 -24.73
N ILE A 168 -18.80 -16.73 -24.82
CA ILE A 168 -19.63 -15.75 -24.14
C ILE A 168 -19.59 -15.99 -22.62
N SER A 169 -19.51 -17.25 -22.16
CA SER A 169 -19.40 -17.60 -20.74
C SER A 169 -18.09 -17.12 -20.11
N SER A 170 -16.93 -17.43 -20.71
CA SER A 170 -15.62 -16.96 -20.21
C SER A 170 -15.52 -15.43 -20.30
N GLY A 171 -15.98 -14.86 -21.41
CA GLY A 171 -16.05 -13.41 -21.61
C GLY A 171 -16.91 -12.70 -20.56
N MET A 172 -18.05 -13.29 -20.16
CA MET A 172 -18.86 -12.78 -19.04
C MET A 172 -18.11 -12.86 -17.71
N SER A 173 -17.50 -14.00 -17.35
CA SER A 173 -16.76 -14.18 -16.11
C SER A 173 -15.61 -13.16 -15.98
N SER A 174 -14.83 -12.94 -17.05
CA SER A 174 -13.78 -11.92 -17.07
C SER A 174 -14.36 -10.50 -16.94
N SER A 175 -15.43 -10.18 -17.68
CA SER A 175 -16.06 -8.86 -17.64
C SER A 175 -16.64 -8.53 -16.27
N ILE A 176 -17.31 -9.48 -15.62
CA ILE A 176 -17.82 -9.35 -14.25
C ILE A 176 -16.67 -9.06 -13.28
N MET A 177 -15.58 -9.82 -13.36
CA MET A 177 -14.44 -9.60 -12.47
C MET A 177 -13.79 -8.24 -12.69
N GLN A 178 -13.63 -7.77 -13.94
CA GLN A 178 -13.09 -6.44 -14.23
C GLN A 178 -13.92 -5.29 -13.60
N LEU A 179 -15.24 -5.45 -13.47
CA LEU A 179 -16.11 -4.44 -12.85
C LEU A 179 -15.94 -4.31 -11.34
N TYR A 180 -15.61 -5.41 -10.65
CA TYR A 180 -15.49 -5.45 -9.18
C TYR A 180 -14.04 -5.52 -8.67
N LEU A 181 -13.07 -5.86 -9.53
CA LEU A 181 -11.67 -6.14 -9.18
C LEU A 181 -11.05 -5.06 -8.29
N LYS A 182 -11.24 -3.78 -8.62
CA LYS A 182 -10.68 -2.68 -7.83
C LYS A 182 -11.14 -2.76 -6.37
N GLN A 183 -12.45 -2.92 -6.11
CA GLN A 183 -12.97 -2.94 -4.75
C GLN A 183 -12.62 -4.24 -4.00
N VAL A 184 -12.45 -5.35 -4.71
CA VAL A 184 -11.93 -6.60 -4.13
C VAL A 184 -10.46 -6.45 -3.70
N LEU A 185 -9.64 -5.72 -4.47
CA LEU A 185 -8.25 -5.44 -4.11
C LEU A 185 -8.14 -4.44 -2.95
N GLU A 186 -8.95 -3.38 -2.93
CA GLU A 186 -9.00 -2.41 -1.80
C GLU A 186 -9.42 -3.09 -0.48
N ALA A 187 -10.22 -4.16 -0.53
CA ALA A 187 -10.60 -4.95 0.64
C ALA A 187 -9.41 -5.64 1.35
N PHE A 188 -8.21 -5.68 0.73
CA PHE A 188 -6.98 -6.15 1.38
C PHE A 188 -6.50 -5.19 2.49
N PHE A 189 -6.87 -3.91 2.44
CA PHE A 189 -6.52 -2.93 3.48
C PHE A 189 -7.54 -2.87 4.62
N HIS A 190 -8.41 -3.88 4.76
CA HIS A 190 -9.39 -3.95 5.84
C HIS A 190 -8.74 -4.49 7.14
N ASN A 191 -9.11 -3.94 8.30
CA ASN A 191 -8.56 -4.34 9.61
C ASN A 191 -8.90 -5.80 10.01
N GLN A 192 -10.13 -6.25 9.72
CA GLN A 192 -10.59 -7.63 9.96
C GLN A 192 -9.95 -8.66 9.03
N SER A 193 -9.32 -9.72 9.58
CA SER A 193 -8.72 -10.82 8.78
C SER A 193 -9.73 -11.48 7.85
N SER A 194 -10.95 -11.75 8.33
CA SER A 194 -11.98 -12.43 7.54
C SER A 194 -12.30 -11.74 6.20
N VAL A 195 -12.30 -10.40 6.15
CA VAL A 195 -12.52 -9.66 4.91
C VAL A 195 -11.36 -9.87 3.94
N ARG A 196 -10.12 -9.73 4.43
CA ARG A 196 -8.91 -9.99 3.63
C ARG A 196 -8.84 -11.44 3.14
N HIS A 197 -9.28 -12.40 3.95
CA HIS A 197 -9.31 -13.83 3.60
C HIS A 197 -10.25 -14.10 2.42
N PHE A 198 -11.49 -13.61 2.48
CA PHE A 198 -12.43 -13.77 1.37
C PHE A 198 -11.98 -13.01 0.12
N ALA A 199 -11.37 -11.83 0.27
CA ALA A 199 -10.81 -11.09 -0.86
C ALA A 199 -9.65 -11.86 -1.53
N LEU A 200 -8.71 -12.39 -0.76
CA LEU A 200 -7.60 -13.22 -1.28
C LEU A 200 -8.12 -14.49 -1.96
N ASN A 201 -9.19 -15.12 -1.45
CA ASN A 201 -9.82 -16.27 -2.09
C ASN A 201 -10.40 -15.92 -3.47
N VAL A 202 -11.08 -14.78 -3.61
CA VAL A 202 -11.62 -14.30 -4.90
C VAL A 202 -10.47 -14.01 -5.87
N ILE A 203 -9.44 -13.28 -5.46
CA ILE A 203 -8.30 -12.95 -6.31
C ILE A 203 -7.54 -14.21 -6.76
N ALA A 204 -7.31 -15.18 -5.87
CA ALA A 204 -6.65 -16.43 -6.22
C ALA A 204 -7.44 -17.25 -7.26
N LEU A 205 -8.77 -17.33 -7.14
CA LEU A 205 -9.60 -17.98 -8.17
C LEU A 205 -9.49 -17.26 -9.51
N THR A 206 -9.62 -15.92 -9.49
CA THR A 206 -9.57 -15.07 -10.69
C THR A 206 -8.23 -15.21 -11.44
N LEU A 207 -7.12 -15.32 -10.71
CA LEU A 207 -5.78 -15.52 -11.26
C LEU A 207 -5.55 -16.95 -11.77
N ASN A 208 -6.01 -17.96 -11.03
CA ASN A 208 -5.88 -19.36 -11.43
C ASN A 208 -6.68 -19.67 -12.71
N GLN A 209 -7.85 -19.06 -12.87
CA GLN A 209 -8.71 -19.14 -14.05
C GLN A 209 -8.24 -18.25 -15.22
N GLY A 210 -7.23 -17.39 -15.01
CA GLY A 210 -6.69 -16.52 -16.06
C GLY A 210 -7.61 -15.36 -16.49
N LEU A 211 -8.65 -15.05 -15.72
CA LEU A 211 -9.68 -14.06 -16.08
C LEU A 211 -9.16 -12.62 -16.15
N ILE A 212 -8.01 -12.32 -15.54
CA ILE A 212 -7.39 -11.00 -15.48
C ILE A 212 -5.87 -11.08 -15.70
N HIS A 213 -5.28 -9.99 -16.20
CA HIS A 213 -3.83 -9.89 -16.30
C HIS A 213 -3.18 -9.80 -14.89
N PRO A 214 -2.20 -10.66 -14.53
CA PRO A 214 -1.76 -10.83 -13.14
C PRO A 214 -0.97 -9.65 -12.58
N VAL A 215 -0.27 -8.87 -13.42
CA VAL A 215 0.67 -7.80 -12.98
C VAL A 215 0.02 -6.71 -12.12
N GLN A 216 -1.30 -6.52 -12.21
CA GLN A 216 -2.03 -5.55 -11.40
C GLN A 216 -2.29 -6.04 -9.96
N CYS A 217 -2.34 -7.36 -9.75
CA CYS A 217 -2.57 -7.97 -8.45
C CYS A 217 -1.27 -8.20 -7.66
N VAL A 218 -0.12 -8.26 -8.34
CA VAL A 218 1.20 -8.52 -7.72
C VAL A 218 1.50 -7.61 -6.52
N PRO A 219 1.33 -6.27 -6.56
CA PRO A 219 1.54 -5.42 -5.39
C PRO A 219 0.70 -5.81 -4.16
N TYR A 220 -0.58 -6.15 -4.38
CA TYR A 220 -1.51 -6.52 -3.33
C TYR A 220 -1.21 -7.91 -2.74
N LEU A 221 -0.80 -8.87 -3.58
CA LEU A 221 -0.33 -10.19 -3.11
C LEU A 221 0.94 -10.07 -2.28
N ILE A 222 1.90 -9.23 -2.69
CA ILE A 222 3.11 -8.92 -1.89
C ILE A 222 2.72 -8.33 -0.52
N ALA A 223 1.69 -7.48 -0.47
CA ALA A 223 1.18 -6.93 0.78
C ALA A 223 0.54 -8.01 1.67
N MET A 224 -0.23 -8.95 1.11
CA MET A 224 -0.80 -10.06 1.89
C MET A 224 0.24 -11.06 2.41
N GLY A 225 1.41 -11.16 1.78
CA GLY A 225 2.57 -11.90 2.31
C GLY A 225 3.06 -11.38 3.68
N THR A 226 2.67 -10.18 4.11
CA THR A 226 3.03 -9.64 5.43
C THR A 226 1.94 -9.82 6.50
N ASP A 227 0.77 -10.38 6.17
CA ASP A 227 -0.34 -10.60 7.11
C ASP A 227 0.09 -11.42 8.36
N PRO A 228 -0.40 -11.13 9.58
CA PRO A 228 -0.14 -11.94 10.77
C PRO A 228 -0.57 -13.41 10.65
N GLU A 229 -1.61 -13.72 9.87
CA GLU A 229 -2.15 -15.08 9.77
C GLU A 229 -1.33 -15.97 8.79
N PRO A 230 -0.77 -17.12 9.22
CA PRO A 230 0.06 -17.97 8.35
C PRO A 230 -0.68 -18.52 7.12
N SER A 231 -1.97 -18.82 7.26
CA SER A 231 -2.83 -19.33 6.17
C SER A 231 -2.86 -18.36 4.98
N MET A 232 -2.96 -17.07 5.28
CA MET A 232 -3.07 -15.95 4.35
C MET A 232 -1.76 -15.76 3.59
N ARG A 233 -0.65 -15.69 4.33
CA ARG A 233 0.70 -15.52 3.77
C ARG A 233 1.04 -16.65 2.81
N ASN A 234 0.93 -17.89 3.27
CA ASN A 234 1.30 -19.07 2.49
C ASN A 234 0.53 -19.13 1.17
N LYS A 235 -0.75 -18.71 1.17
CA LYS A 235 -1.58 -18.65 -0.03
C LYS A 235 -1.19 -17.49 -0.96
N ALA A 236 -0.86 -16.32 -0.43
CA ALA A 236 -0.38 -15.19 -1.22
C ALA A 236 1.00 -15.46 -1.85
N ASP A 237 1.93 -16.02 -1.07
CA ASP A 237 3.27 -16.44 -1.52
C ASP A 237 3.18 -17.53 -2.59
N GLN A 238 2.31 -18.54 -2.42
CA GLN A 238 2.06 -19.55 -3.46
C GLN A 238 1.60 -18.91 -4.78
N GLN A 239 0.66 -17.97 -4.73
CA GLN A 239 0.17 -17.27 -5.93
C GLN A 239 1.25 -16.41 -6.58
N LEU A 240 2.15 -15.78 -5.80
CA LEU A 240 3.32 -15.09 -6.35
C LEU A 240 4.27 -16.06 -7.06
N VAL A 241 4.58 -17.21 -6.46
CA VAL A 241 5.44 -18.25 -7.07
C VAL A 241 4.83 -18.78 -8.39
N GLU A 242 3.52 -18.97 -8.43
CA GLU A 242 2.79 -19.39 -9.64
C GLU A 242 2.79 -18.31 -10.74
N ILE A 243 2.73 -17.02 -10.37
CA ILE A 243 2.88 -15.90 -11.31
C ILE A 243 4.31 -15.84 -11.85
N ASP A 244 5.34 -15.87 -11.02
CA ASP A 244 6.74 -15.74 -11.46
C ASP A 244 7.17 -16.89 -12.38
N LYS A 245 6.71 -18.12 -12.08
CA LYS A 245 6.92 -19.31 -12.92
C LYS A 245 6.32 -19.17 -14.32
N LYS A 246 5.21 -18.45 -14.49
CA LYS A 246 4.53 -18.22 -15.78
C LYS A 246 5.02 -16.94 -16.48
N TYR A 247 5.36 -15.90 -15.71
CA TYR A 247 5.63 -14.54 -16.18
C TYR A 247 6.88 -13.94 -15.49
N ALA A 248 8.05 -14.43 -15.90
CA ALA A 248 9.33 -14.02 -15.32
C ALA A 248 9.51 -12.49 -15.34
N GLY A 249 9.87 -11.92 -14.19
CA GLY A 249 10.15 -10.48 -14.05
C GLY A 249 8.95 -9.60 -13.65
N PHE A 250 7.71 -10.09 -13.71
CA PHE A 250 6.53 -9.34 -13.27
C PHE A 250 6.63 -8.91 -11.79
N ILE A 251 7.21 -9.75 -10.93
CA ILE A 251 7.43 -9.43 -9.52
C ILE A 251 8.45 -8.30 -9.37
N HIS A 252 9.57 -8.35 -10.10
CA HIS A 252 10.59 -7.30 -10.06
C HIS A 252 9.99 -5.93 -10.44
N MET A 253 9.21 -5.86 -11.53
CA MET A 253 8.55 -4.62 -11.98
C MET A 253 7.60 -3.98 -10.95
N LYS A 254 7.13 -4.74 -9.95
CA LYS A 254 6.11 -4.33 -8.98
C LYS A 254 6.58 -4.39 -7.53
N ALA A 255 7.83 -4.78 -7.28
CA ALA A 255 8.35 -5.06 -5.94
C ALA A 255 8.26 -3.87 -4.97
N VAL A 256 8.68 -2.67 -5.40
CA VAL A 256 8.64 -1.45 -4.57
C VAL A 256 7.19 -1.02 -4.28
N ALA A 257 6.30 -1.13 -5.27
CA ALA A 257 4.88 -0.84 -5.07
C ALA A 257 4.25 -1.83 -4.06
N GLY A 258 4.62 -3.12 -4.14
CA GLY A 258 4.22 -4.13 -3.16
C GLY A 258 4.74 -3.86 -1.75
N MET A 259 5.96 -3.35 -1.58
CA MET A 259 6.47 -2.94 -0.25
C MET A 259 5.76 -1.69 0.30
N LYS A 260 5.40 -0.72 -0.55
CA LYS A 260 4.58 0.43 -0.13
C LYS A 260 3.17 0.01 0.28
N MET A 261 2.55 -0.93 -0.44
CA MET A 261 1.27 -1.52 -0.05
C MET A 261 1.36 -2.40 1.18
N SER A 262 2.46 -3.14 1.40
CA SER A 262 2.63 -3.94 2.61
C SER A 262 2.71 -3.06 3.86
N TYR A 263 3.41 -1.93 3.80
CA TYR A 263 3.38 -0.89 4.84
C TYR A 263 1.96 -0.36 5.11
N GLN A 264 1.15 -0.11 4.08
CA GLN A 264 -0.26 0.30 4.22
C GLN A 264 -1.14 -0.79 4.88
N VAL A 265 -0.96 -2.07 4.51
CA VAL A 265 -1.65 -3.20 5.18
C VAL A 265 -1.23 -3.29 6.64
N GLN A 266 0.05 -3.15 6.97
CA GLN A 266 0.51 -3.17 8.36
C GLN A 266 -0.04 -1.97 9.17
N GLN A 267 -0.13 -0.77 8.60
CA GLN A 267 -0.85 0.35 9.24
C GLN A 267 -2.32 0.04 9.50
N ALA A 268 -3.02 -0.57 8.54
CA ALA A 268 -4.45 -0.89 8.67
C ALA A 268 -4.74 -2.00 9.70
N ILE A 269 -3.77 -2.90 9.93
CA ILE A 269 -3.83 -3.96 10.95
C ILE A 269 -3.41 -3.43 12.32
N ASN A 270 -2.39 -2.58 12.40
CA ASN A 270 -1.85 -2.05 13.64
C ASN A 270 -2.75 -0.96 14.22
N THR A 271 -3.70 -1.35 15.07
CA THR A 271 -4.64 -0.44 15.75
C THR A 271 -4.05 0.38 16.90
N CYS A 272 -2.75 0.26 17.23
CA CYS A 272 -2.07 1.09 18.22
C CYS A 272 -1.38 2.29 17.54
N PRO A 273 -1.84 3.55 17.71
CA PRO A 273 -1.22 4.69 17.05
C PRO A 273 0.14 5.11 17.63
N LYS A 274 0.53 4.57 18.80
CA LYS A 274 1.73 4.99 19.54
C LYS A 274 2.99 4.19 19.18
N ASP A 275 2.84 3.03 18.55
CA ASP A 275 3.96 2.17 18.18
C ASP A 275 4.17 2.24 16.66
N PRO A 276 5.34 2.71 16.19
CA PRO A 276 5.60 2.85 14.76
C PRO A 276 5.68 1.46 14.10
N VAL A 277 5.12 1.36 12.90
CA VAL A 277 5.03 0.11 12.13
C VAL A 277 6.43 -0.41 11.78
N ARG A 278 6.76 -1.61 12.25
CA ARG A 278 8.08 -2.24 12.04
C ARG A 278 8.09 -3.18 10.83
N GLY A 279 9.25 -3.31 10.18
CA GLY A 279 9.47 -4.09 8.96
C GLY A 279 9.84 -5.57 9.16
N PHE A 280 9.81 -6.09 10.40
CA PHE A 280 10.16 -7.46 10.74
C PHE A 280 9.10 -8.12 11.63
N ARG A 281 9.14 -9.45 11.72
CA ARG A 281 8.25 -10.25 12.56
C ARG A 281 8.76 -10.28 14.00
N HIS A 282 7.85 -10.12 14.95
CA HIS A 282 8.13 -10.17 16.39
C HIS A 282 8.24 -11.63 16.92
N ASP A 283 8.52 -12.58 16.03
CA ASP A 283 8.76 -13.98 16.38
C ASP A 283 10.24 -14.23 16.72
N GLU A 284 10.57 -15.43 17.20
CA GLU A 284 11.94 -15.83 17.58
C GLU A 284 12.95 -15.70 16.42
N SER A 285 12.49 -15.61 15.16
CA SER A 285 13.36 -15.48 13.99
C SER A 285 13.77 -14.04 13.65
N SER A 286 13.03 -13.03 14.15
CA SER A 286 13.21 -11.61 13.78
C SER A 286 13.29 -11.37 12.26
N SER A 287 12.58 -12.18 11.46
CA SER A 287 12.67 -12.18 10.01
C SER A 287 11.99 -10.97 9.35
N ALA A 288 12.52 -10.47 8.24
CA ALA A 288 11.89 -9.39 7.48
C ALA A 288 10.47 -9.79 7.02
N LEU A 289 9.51 -8.85 7.10
CA LEU A 289 8.13 -9.10 6.67
C LEU A 289 8.08 -9.46 5.17
N CYS A 290 8.84 -8.75 4.34
CA CYS A 290 8.98 -9.02 2.90
C CYS A 290 10.16 -9.98 2.57
N SER A 291 10.55 -10.88 3.48
CA SER A 291 11.64 -11.85 3.25
C SER A 291 11.38 -12.82 2.08
N HIS A 292 10.12 -13.22 1.85
CA HIS A 292 9.74 -14.04 0.69
C HIS A 292 9.97 -13.28 -0.63
N LEU A 293 9.45 -12.05 -0.73
CA LEU A 293 9.67 -11.15 -1.89
C LEU A 293 11.16 -10.99 -2.23
N TYR A 294 12.00 -10.72 -1.22
CA TYR A 294 13.44 -10.64 -1.44
C TYR A 294 13.97 -11.95 -2.02
N SER A 295 13.62 -13.09 -1.41
CA SER A 295 14.08 -14.42 -1.82
C SER A 295 13.73 -14.77 -3.27
N MET A 296 12.57 -14.34 -3.78
CA MET A 296 12.18 -14.52 -5.18
C MET A 296 13.06 -13.69 -6.14
N ILE A 297 13.25 -12.40 -5.83
CA ILE A 297 14.01 -11.47 -6.70
C ILE A 297 15.52 -11.77 -6.66
N ARG A 298 16.01 -12.30 -5.54
CA ARG A 298 17.44 -12.49 -5.20
C ARG A 298 18.25 -13.28 -6.22
N GLY A 299 17.63 -14.25 -6.90
CA GLY A 299 18.31 -15.15 -7.84
C GLY A 299 18.84 -14.45 -9.09
N ASN A 300 18.20 -13.38 -9.54
CA ASN A 300 18.66 -12.59 -10.68
C ASN A 300 19.44 -11.36 -10.19
N ARG A 301 20.75 -11.30 -10.50
CA ARG A 301 21.66 -10.24 -10.03
C ARG A 301 21.21 -8.84 -10.47
N GLN A 302 20.70 -8.69 -11.70
CA GLN A 302 20.21 -7.42 -12.23
C GLN A 302 18.94 -6.98 -11.49
N HIS A 303 17.94 -7.86 -11.38
CA HIS A 303 16.70 -7.55 -10.66
C HIS A 303 16.96 -7.24 -9.17
N ARG A 304 17.84 -8.02 -8.52
CA ARG A 304 18.28 -7.80 -7.13
C ARG A 304 18.92 -6.44 -6.94
N ARG A 305 19.89 -6.06 -7.79
CA ARG A 305 20.56 -4.75 -7.72
C ARG A 305 19.59 -3.60 -7.97
N ALA A 306 18.77 -3.69 -9.03
CA ALA A 306 17.77 -2.66 -9.35
C ALA A 306 16.72 -2.49 -8.24
N PHE A 307 16.27 -3.60 -7.62
CA PHE A 307 15.38 -3.55 -6.47
C PHE A 307 16.02 -2.88 -5.26
N LEU A 308 17.25 -3.26 -4.89
CA LEU A 308 17.97 -2.66 -3.77
C LEU A 308 18.24 -1.16 -3.97
N ILE A 309 18.67 -0.74 -5.16
CA ILE A 309 18.78 0.68 -5.52
C ILE A 309 17.42 1.37 -5.34
N SER A 310 16.34 0.79 -5.89
CA SER A 310 15.02 1.41 -5.84
C SER A 310 14.42 1.49 -4.42
N LEU A 311 14.91 0.70 -3.46
CA LEU A 311 14.60 0.86 -2.03
C LEU A 311 15.45 1.93 -1.37
N LEU A 312 16.75 2.01 -1.69
CA LEU A 312 17.64 3.04 -1.14
C LEU A 312 17.26 4.44 -1.63
N ASN A 313 16.86 4.58 -2.90
CA ASN A 313 16.37 5.85 -3.46
C ASN A 313 15.08 6.37 -2.79
N LEU A 314 14.41 5.59 -1.93
CA LEU A 314 13.30 6.10 -1.11
C LEU A 314 13.78 7.02 0.02
N PHE A 315 15.05 6.90 0.44
CA PHE A 315 15.69 7.71 1.46
C PHE A 315 16.30 9.01 0.90
N ASP A 316 16.37 9.18 -0.42
CA ASP A 316 16.84 10.42 -1.03
C ASP A 316 15.83 11.57 -0.78
N ASP A 317 16.33 12.75 -0.45
CA ASP A 317 15.53 13.94 -0.10
C ASP A 317 14.45 14.29 -1.15
N THR A 318 14.73 13.99 -2.43
CA THR A 318 13.81 14.20 -3.56
C THR A 318 12.55 13.33 -3.49
N ALA A 319 12.58 12.20 -2.79
CA ALA A 319 11.44 11.27 -2.69
C ALA A 319 10.37 11.75 -1.69
N LYS A 320 10.74 12.63 -0.74
CA LYS A 320 9.89 13.16 0.35
C LYS A 320 9.07 12.07 1.07
N THR A 321 9.69 10.91 1.31
CA THR A 321 9.07 9.76 1.97
C THR A 321 8.88 10.02 3.47
N GLU A 322 7.73 9.61 4.04
CA GLU A 322 7.49 9.69 5.48
C GLU A 322 8.48 8.85 6.31
N VAL A 323 8.95 9.38 7.44
CA VAL A 323 9.92 8.72 8.34
C VAL A 323 9.44 7.34 8.82
N ASN A 324 8.13 7.15 9.05
CA ASN A 324 7.55 5.85 9.39
C ASN A 324 7.71 4.80 8.27
N MET A 325 7.58 5.21 6.99
CA MET A 325 7.84 4.31 5.86
C MET A 325 9.34 4.04 5.73
N LEU A 326 10.20 5.03 5.94
CA LEU A 326 11.66 4.85 5.93
C LEU A 326 12.12 3.85 6.99
N LEU A 327 11.58 3.91 8.21
CA LEU A 327 11.81 2.92 9.27
C LEU A 327 11.41 1.51 8.81
N TYR A 328 10.22 1.37 8.22
CA TYR A 328 9.71 0.08 7.73
C TYR A 328 10.60 -0.53 6.62
N ILE A 329 11.14 0.30 5.72
CA ILE A 329 12.08 -0.15 4.68
C ILE A 329 13.45 -0.49 5.29
N ALA A 330 13.97 0.32 6.23
CA ALA A 330 15.24 0.09 6.91
C ALA A 330 15.22 -1.24 7.70
N ASP A 331 14.14 -1.51 8.42
CA ASP A 331 13.89 -2.78 9.12
C ASP A 331 13.92 -3.99 8.17
N ASN A 332 13.23 -3.89 7.02
CA ASN A 332 13.25 -4.97 6.01
C ASN A 332 14.66 -5.18 5.46
N LEU A 333 15.39 -4.11 5.13
CA LEU A 333 16.78 -4.18 4.66
C LEU A 333 17.72 -4.80 5.71
N ALA A 334 17.56 -4.46 6.99
CA ALA A 334 18.35 -5.08 8.06
C ALA A 334 18.08 -6.58 8.18
N CYS A 335 16.80 -7.00 8.11
CA CYS A 335 16.37 -8.38 8.35
C CYS A 335 16.29 -9.28 7.10
N PHE A 336 16.69 -8.81 5.91
CA PHE A 336 16.61 -9.63 4.69
C PHE A 336 17.54 -10.88 4.72
N PRO A 337 17.14 -12.00 4.08
CA PRO A 337 17.90 -13.24 4.06
C PRO A 337 19.00 -13.25 2.97
N TYR A 338 19.92 -12.28 3.01
CA TYR A 338 21.23 -12.33 2.33
C TYR A 338 21.92 -13.69 2.51
N GLN A 339 22.41 -14.25 1.41
CA GLN A 339 23.22 -15.48 1.38
C GLN A 339 24.67 -15.23 0.97
N THR A 340 24.95 -14.22 0.14
CA THR A 340 26.33 -13.93 -0.32
C THR A 340 26.84 -12.62 0.26
N GLN A 341 28.17 -12.47 0.28
CA GLN A 341 28.80 -11.24 0.77
C GLN A 341 28.59 -10.04 -0.16
N GLU A 342 28.33 -10.26 -1.47
CA GLU A 342 28.02 -9.19 -2.43
C GLU A 342 26.82 -8.36 -1.98
N GLU A 343 25.79 -8.98 -1.41
CA GLU A 343 24.47 -8.36 -1.18
C GLU A 343 24.53 -7.19 -0.17
N PRO A 344 25.02 -7.36 1.08
CA PRO A 344 25.19 -6.25 2.01
C PRO A 344 26.36 -5.33 1.66
N LEU A 345 27.42 -5.80 0.98
CA LEU A 345 28.49 -4.91 0.49
C LEU A 345 27.94 -3.90 -0.53
N PHE A 346 27.10 -4.36 -1.46
CA PHE A 346 26.42 -3.52 -2.43
C PHE A 346 25.54 -2.46 -1.76
N ILE A 347 24.81 -2.84 -0.72
CA ILE A 347 23.94 -1.92 0.04
C ILE A 347 24.77 -0.85 0.77
N MET A 348 25.78 -1.25 1.54
CA MET A 348 26.61 -0.27 2.28
C MET A 348 27.35 0.69 1.34
N HIS A 349 27.81 0.22 0.18
CA HIS A 349 28.42 1.06 -0.84
C HIS A 349 27.47 2.14 -1.38
N HIS A 350 26.21 1.78 -1.66
CA HIS A 350 25.21 2.76 -2.11
C HIS A 350 24.77 3.70 -0.98
N ILE A 351 24.70 3.20 0.27
CA ILE A 351 24.49 4.05 1.45
C ILE A 351 25.61 5.10 1.56
N ASP A 352 26.87 4.73 1.32
CA ASP A 352 27.99 5.69 1.37
C ASP A 352 27.92 6.76 0.28
N ILE A 353 27.44 6.40 -0.92
CA ILE A 353 27.16 7.36 -1.99
C ILE A 353 26.04 8.32 -1.56
N THR A 354 24.87 7.81 -1.17
CA THR A 354 23.72 8.63 -0.72
C THR A 354 24.10 9.52 0.47
N LEU A 355 24.82 8.99 1.45
CA LEU A 355 25.29 9.74 2.62
C LEU A 355 26.26 10.87 2.22
N SER A 356 27.21 10.61 1.32
CA SER A 356 28.17 11.63 0.88
C SER A 356 27.53 12.78 0.10
N VAL A 357 26.44 12.52 -0.64
CA VAL A 357 25.72 13.53 -1.43
C VAL A 357 24.64 14.21 -0.60
N SER A 358 23.63 13.47 -0.14
CA SER A 358 22.46 14.02 0.55
C SER A 358 22.81 14.51 1.96
N GLY A 359 23.63 13.76 2.71
CA GLY A 359 24.07 14.17 4.05
C GLY A 359 24.90 15.46 4.05
N SER A 360 25.86 15.58 3.13
CA SER A 360 26.66 16.81 2.99
C SER A 360 25.80 18.02 2.57
N ASN A 361 24.87 17.82 1.63
CA ASN A 361 23.96 18.87 1.18
C ASN A 361 23.01 19.32 2.30
N LEU A 362 22.46 18.37 3.08
CA LEU A 362 21.61 18.65 4.23
C LEU A 362 22.33 19.50 5.29
N LEU A 363 23.56 19.10 5.68
CA LEU A 363 24.36 19.84 6.66
C LEU A 363 24.75 21.24 6.13
N GLN A 364 25.15 21.36 4.87
CA GLN A 364 25.45 22.66 4.25
C GLN A 364 24.21 23.56 4.20
N SER A 365 23.07 23.04 3.73
CA SER A 365 21.81 23.78 3.61
C SER A 365 21.32 24.28 4.97
N PHE A 366 21.48 23.48 6.02
CA PHE A 366 21.15 23.86 7.39
C PHE A 366 22.08 24.97 7.90
N LYS A 367 23.40 24.83 7.73
CA LYS A 367 24.39 25.85 8.09
C LYS A 367 24.16 27.17 7.33
N GLU A 368 23.80 27.10 6.05
CA GLU A 368 23.43 28.29 5.26
C GLU A 368 22.15 28.96 5.76
N SER A 369 21.15 28.19 6.24
CA SER A 369 19.92 28.77 6.80
C SER A 369 20.22 29.60 8.05
N MET A 370 21.11 29.12 8.92
CA MET A 370 21.56 29.86 10.11
C MET A 370 22.33 31.15 9.77
N VAL A 371 23.12 31.14 8.70
CA VAL A 371 23.91 32.30 8.26
C VAL A 371 23.06 33.36 7.56
N LYS A 372 21.97 32.97 6.89
CA LYS A 372 21.07 33.89 6.17
C LYS A 372 20.29 34.81 7.13
N ASP A 373 19.84 34.30 8.28
CA ASP A 373 19.13 35.12 9.26
C ASP A 373 20.08 36.04 10.08
N LYS A 374 21.32 35.61 10.38
CA LYS A 374 22.39 36.52 10.90
C LYS A 374 22.64 37.75 10.02
N LYS A 375 22.35 37.68 8.70
CA LYS A 375 22.46 38.82 7.77
C LYS A 375 21.21 39.71 7.73
N LYS A 376 20.04 39.23 8.18
CA LYS A 376 18.84 40.07 8.38
C LYS A 376 18.99 40.94 9.62
N GLU A 377 19.42 40.36 10.75
CA GLU A 377 19.69 41.12 11.98
C GLU A 377 20.78 42.18 11.80
N ARG A 378 21.72 41.97 10.86
CA ARG A 378 22.82 42.90 10.56
C ARG A 378 22.50 44.01 9.54
N LYS A 379 21.22 44.23 9.18
CA LYS A 379 20.80 45.50 8.56
C LYS A 379 20.37 46.47 9.66
N PRO A 380 21.14 47.53 9.98
CA PRO A 380 20.62 48.61 10.79
C PRO A 380 19.54 49.34 9.98
N ALA A 381 18.46 49.73 10.65
CA ALA A 381 17.69 50.88 10.18
C ALA A 381 18.58 52.12 10.36
N SER A 382 18.89 52.79 9.26
CA SER A 382 19.34 54.18 9.25
C SER A 382 18.31 54.96 8.47
N ASP A 383 17.46 55.67 9.21
CA ASP A 383 16.37 56.48 8.65
C ASP A 383 16.89 57.67 7.82
N GLU A 384 15.96 58.26 7.09
CA GLU A 384 16.15 59.37 6.15
C GLU A 384 16.49 60.70 6.85
N GLU A 385 17.23 61.58 6.15
CA GLU A 385 17.04 63.04 6.01
C GLU A 385 18.19 63.57 5.09
N THR A 386 17.92 63.98 3.84
CA THR A 386 17.83 65.39 3.34
C THR A 386 19.06 66.27 3.66
N GLU A 387 19.76 67.02 2.80
CA GLU A 387 19.60 67.64 1.45
C GLU A 387 21.02 68.00 0.88
N SER A 388 21.32 68.44 -0.36
CA SER A 388 20.63 68.62 -1.66
C SER A 388 21.68 68.58 -2.83
N ASP A 389 21.23 68.93 -4.05
CA ASP A 389 21.95 69.65 -5.12
C ASP A 389 23.13 69.05 -5.96
N SER A 390 22.75 68.66 -7.18
CA SER A 390 23.08 69.39 -8.44
C SER A 390 24.50 69.35 -9.07
N ASN A 391 24.60 68.48 -10.10
CA ASN A 391 24.80 68.86 -11.52
C ASN A 391 26.14 68.55 -12.25
N SER A 392 25.99 67.89 -13.42
CA SER A 392 26.83 67.92 -14.65
C SER A 392 28.32 67.57 -14.64
N GLY A 393 28.77 66.80 -15.65
CA GLY A 393 30.18 66.87 -16.11
C GLY A 393 30.77 65.63 -16.79
N SER A 394 30.66 65.58 -18.13
CA SER A 394 31.37 64.68 -19.06
C SER A 394 32.91 64.65 -18.92
N GLY A 395 33.61 63.57 -19.33
CA GLY A 395 35.03 63.65 -19.69
C GLY A 395 35.88 62.37 -19.64
N SER A 396 36.49 62.03 -20.78
CA SER A 396 37.33 60.86 -21.11
C SER A 396 38.62 60.60 -20.32
N GLU A 397 39.06 59.33 -20.40
CA GLU A 397 40.43 58.82 -20.69
C GLU A 397 41.68 59.59 -20.23
N SER A 398 42.60 58.92 -19.52
CA SER A 398 43.97 58.55 -20.00
C SER A 398 44.88 58.07 -18.84
N GLU A 399 46.14 57.70 -19.16
CA GLU A 399 46.96 56.72 -18.45
C GLU A 399 48.08 57.29 -17.53
N GLU A 400 48.80 56.36 -16.90
CA GLU A 400 50.19 56.40 -16.40
C GLU A 400 50.55 56.80 -14.94
N GLU A 401 51.36 55.88 -14.36
CA GLU A 401 52.53 56.04 -13.49
C GLU A 401 52.44 56.65 -12.07
N ALA A 402 52.61 55.72 -11.11
CA ALA A 402 53.58 55.79 -10.01
C ALA A 402 53.54 56.93 -8.97
N SER A 403 52.94 56.65 -7.80
CA SER A 403 53.64 56.84 -6.49
C SER A 403 52.94 56.14 -5.32
N LYS A 404 53.72 55.53 -4.42
CA LYS A 404 53.24 54.84 -3.21
C LYS A 404 52.92 55.83 -2.09
N PRO A 405 51.94 55.51 -1.24
CA PRO A 405 52.16 55.64 0.21
C PRO A 405 51.94 54.34 0.98
N ARG A 406 52.81 54.12 1.97
CA ARG A 406 52.75 53.00 2.93
C ARG A 406 51.37 52.95 3.61
N ARG A 407 50.67 51.82 3.56
CA ARG A 407 49.65 51.48 4.57
C ARG A 407 50.17 50.42 5.54
N LEU A 408 49.93 50.71 6.82
CA LEU A 408 50.38 49.97 7.98
C LEU A 408 49.78 48.54 7.97
N ARG A 409 50.59 47.52 8.30
CA ARG A 409 50.10 46.15 8.51
C ARG A 409 49.12 46.14 9.69
N LYS A 410 47.82 46.15 9.43
CA LYS A 410 46.83 45.72 10.43
C LYS A 410 46.68 44.20 10.27
N ARG A 411 47.29 43.46 11.20
CA ARG A 411 47.21 42.01 11.33
C ARG A 411 45.73 41.67 11.53
N VAL A 412 45.12 40.97 10.57
CA VAL A 412 43.85 40.30 10.83
C VAL A 412 44.22 39.00 11.52
N GLU A 413 43.84 38.88 12.79
CA GLU A 413 43.99 37.64 13.54
C GLU A 413 42.97 36.65 13.00
N SER A 414 43.48 35.75 12.15
CA SER A 414 42.83 34.49 11.81
C SER A 414 43.22 33.51 12.91
N ASP A 415 42.41 33.39 13.96
CA ASP A 415 42.38 32.23 14.87
C ASP A 415 41.09 32.29 15.72
N SER A 416 40.49 31.12 16.01
CA SER A 416 39.38 30.91 16.96
C SER A 416 37.92 31.25 16.53
N ASP A 417 37.51 30.86 15.31
CA ASP A 417 36.07 30.70 14.96
C ASP A 417 35.60 29.22 15.03
N SER A 418 36.48 28.25 15.32
CA SER A 418 36.17 26.81 15.28
C SER A 418 35.35 26.29 16.46
N ASP A 419 35.44 26.96 17.61
CA ASP A 419 34.99 26.38 18.89
C ASP A 419 33.56 26.83 19.25
N GLU A 420 33.08 27.96 18.69
CA GLU A 420 31.69 28.41 18.83
C GLU A 420 30.70 27.58 17.99
N GLU A 421 31.15 26.90 16.92
CA GLU A 421 30.26 26.08 16.08
C GLU A 421 29.78 24.79 16.77
N ASN A 422 30.40 24.39 17.89
CA ASN A 422 30.10 23.15 18.61
C ASN A 422 29.30 23.33 19.94
N ASP A 423 29.00 24.56 20.38
CA ASP A 423 28.15 24.77 21.57
C ASP A 423 26.66 24.81 21.20
N ILE A 424 25.89 23.92 21.82
CA ILE A 424 24.42 23.87 21.74
C ILE A 424 23.81 25.27 21.93
N ASN A 425 24.31 26.08 22.87
CA ASN A 425 23.73 27.40 23.17
C ASN A 425 24.13 28.47 22.13
N ALA A 426 25.27 28.32 21.46
CA ALA A 426 25.65 29.15 20.32
C ALA A 426 24.80 28.82 19.10
N VAL A 427 24.65 27.53 18.76
CA VAL A 427 23.83 27.06 17.65
C VAL A 427 22.34 27.41 17.86
N MET A 428 21.80 27.28 19.09
CA MET A 428 20.42 27.68 19.43
C MET A 428 20.13 29.15 19.14
N LYS A 429 21.10 30.07 19.35
CA LYS A 429 20.96 31.50 19.00
C LYS A 429 20.99 31.77 17.49
N CYS A 430 21.44 30.80 16.69
CA CYS A 430 21.54 30.92 15.24
C CYS A 430 20.38 30.27 14.49
N LEU A 431 19.39 29.71 15.21
CA LEU A 431 18.25 29.03 14.61
C LEU A 431 17.30 30.05 13.93
N PRO A 432 16.74 29.72 12.75
CA PRO A 432 15.70 30.53 12.13
C PRO A 432 14.49 30.76 13.04
N GLU A 433 13.90 31.95 12.97
CA GLU A 433 12.62 32.26 13.61
C GLU A 433 11.48 31.41 13.02
N ASN A 434 11.59 31.06 11.73
CA ASN A 434 10.62 30.22 11.04
C ASN A 434 10.79 28.74 11.45
N SER A 435 9.70 28.14 11.90
CA SER A 435 9.61 26.74 12.32
C SER A 435 9.73 25.73 11.17
N ALA A 436 9.32 26.08 9.95
CA ALA A 436 9.20 25.11 8.86
C ALA A 436 10.55 24.48 8.42
N PRO A 437 11.65 25.24 8.19
CA PRO A 437 12.96 24.65 7.81
C PRO A 437 13.54 23.73 8.89
N LEU A 438 13.25 23.99 10.17
CA LEU A 438 13.70 23.16 11.29
C LEU A 438 13.00 21.79 11.30
N ILE A 439 11.70 21.74 10.99
CA ILE A 439 10.93 20.50 10.86
C ILE A 439 11.33 19.73 9.60
N GLU A 440 11.57 20.43 8.47
CA GLU A 440 12.06 19.78 7.24
C GLU A 440 13.44 19.15 7.47
N PHE A 441 14.38 19.88 8.10
CA PHE A 441 15.68 19.33 8.51
C PHE A 441 15.54 18.15 9.48
N ALA A 442 14.68 18.25 10.49
CA ALA A 442 14.45 17.16 11.45
C ALA A 442 13.92 15.89 10.75
N ASN A 443 12.98 16.02 9.82
CA ASN A 443 12.44 14.87 9.08
C ASN A 443 13.47 14.24 8.12
N VAL A 444 14.22 15.04 7.36
CA VAL A 444 15.22 14.54 6.41
C VAL A 444 16.42 13.91 7.14
N SER A 445 16.89 14.52 8.23
CA SER A 445 17.98 13.98 9.05
C SER A 445 17.65 12.62 9.67
N GLN A 446 16.39 12.32 9.99
CA GLN A 446 16.00 10.95 10.40
C GLN A 446 16.20 9.91 9.30
N GLY A 447 16.00 10.28 8.03
CA GLY A 447 16.28 9.39 6.89
C GLY A 447 17.77 9.05 6.78
N ILE A 448 18.63 10.07 6.87
CA ILE A 448 20.09 9.89 6.86
C ILE A 448 20.58 9.10 8.09
N LEU A 449 20.02 9.37 9.28
CA LEU A 449 20.33 8.66 10.52
C LEU A 449 19.95 7.18 10.44
N LEU A 450 18.77 6.85 9.87
CA LEU A 450 18.37 5.46 9.61
C LEU A 450 19.38 4.74 8.68
N LEU A 451 19.86 5.40 7.63
CA LEU A 451 20.87 4.83 6.73
C LEU A 451 22.21 4.59 7.44
N LEU A 452 22.67 5.54 8.26
CA LEU A 452 23.87 5.39 9.10
C LEU A 452 23.75 4.19 10.06
N MET A 453 22.63 4.09 10.77
CA MET A 453 22.37 2.97 11.68
C MET A 453 22.24 1.64 10.93
N LEU A 454 21.63 1.63 9.74
CA LEU A 454 21.52 0.44 8.89
C LEU A 454 22.90 -0.03 8.40
N LYS A 455 23.76 0.88 7.91
CA LYS A 455 25.16 0.56 7.53
C LYS A 455 25.91 -0.04 8.71
N GLN A 456 25.86 0.60 9.88
CA GLN A 456 26.58 0.13 11.06
C GLN A 456 26.04 -1.22 11.58
N HIS A 457 24.73 -1.44 11.50
CA HIS A 457 24.12 -2.74 11.80
C HIS A 457 24.59 -3.83 10.82
N LEU A 458 24.53 -3.59 9.50
CA LEU A 458 25.00 -4.55 8.49
C LEU A 458 26.50 -4.87 8.67
N LYS A 459 27.34 -3.86 8.94
CA LYS A 459 28.77 -4.06 9.25
C LYS A 459 28.96 -4.99 10.45
N ASN A 460 28.22 -4.75 11.53
CA ASN A 460 28.28 -5.54 12.77
C ASN A 460 27.77 -6.98 12.58
N LEU A 461 26.61 -7.14 11.93
CA LEU A 461 25.94 -8.41 11.65
C LEU A 461 26.82 -9.34 10.79
N CYS A 462 27.46 -8.79 9.76
CA CYS A 462 28.29 -9.51 8.80
C CYS A 462 29.76 -9.62 9.21
N GLY A 463 30.20 -8.83 10.20
CA GLY A 463 31.57 -8.81 10.70
C GLY A 463 32.61 -8.32 9.69
N PHE A 464 32.25 -7.38 8.80
CA PHE A 464 33.18 -6.83 7.82
C PHE A 464 34.06 -5.71 8.39
N SER A 465 35.30 -5.63 7.93
CA SER A 465 36.18 -4.49 8.19
C SER A 465 35.87 -3.33 7.26
N ASP A 466 36.04 -2.09 7.72
CA ASP A 466 35.88 -0.89 6.90
C ASP A 466 36.79 -0.91 5.65
N SER A 467 38.00 -1.45 5.78
CA SER A 467 38.92 -1.70 4.66
C SER A 467 38.39 -2.64 3.57
N LYS A 468 37.44 -3.52 3.89
CA LYS A 468 36.79 -4.41 2.92
C LYS A 468 35.59 -3.71 2.25
N ILE A 469 34.87 -2.89 3.00
CA ILE A 469 33.76 -2.08 2.49
C ILE A 469 34.29 -1.05 1.49
N GLN A 470 35.36 -0.33 1.84
CA GLN A 470 35.97 0.69 0.99
C GLN A 470 36.63 0.14 -0.28
N LYS A 471 37.08 -1.12 -0.27
CA LYS A 471 37.65 -1.80 -1.45
C LYS A 471 36.60 -2.37 -2.41
N TYR A 472 35.35 -2.54 -1.97
CA TYR A 472 34.30 -3.11 -2.79
C TYR A 472 33.90 -2.14 -3.92
N SER A 473 33.87 -2.63 -5.16
CA SER A 473 33.28 -1.91 -6.28
C SER A 473 32.15 -2.72 -6.95
N PRO A 474 30.99 -2.11 -7.26
CA PRO A 474 29.90 -2.76 -7.99
C PRO A 474 30.29 -3.30 -9.37
N SER A 475 31.36 -2.79 -9.99
CA SER A 475 31.87 -3.23 -11.30
C SER A 475 32.76 -4.49 -11.23
N GLU A 476 33.18 -4.91 -10.03
CA GLU A 476 33.98 -6.12 -9.86
C GLU A 476 33.20 -7.40 -10.24
N SER A 477 33.96 -8.43 -10.61
CA SER A 477 33.41 -9.75 -10.95
C SER A 477 32.67 -10.33 -9.75
N ALA A 478 31.42 -10.78 -9.97
CA ALA A 478 30.56 -11.35 -8.92
C ALA A 478 31.26 -12.47 -8.12
N LYS A 479 32.10 -13.27 -8.80
CA LYS A 479 32.88 -14.38 -8.22
C LYS A 479 33.79 -13.96 -7.05
N VAL A 480 34.19 -12.70 -6.95
CA VAL A 480 35.06 -12.20 -5.86
C VAL A 480 34.33 -12.22 -4.51
N TYR A 481 33.03 -11.93 -4.51
CA TYR A 481 32.20 -11.78 -3.30
C TYR A 481 31.08 -12.83 -3.20
N ASP A 482 31.09 -13.85 -4.04
CA ASP A 482 30.13 -14.97 -4.08
C ASP A 482 30.31 -15.99 -2.93
N LYS A 483 30.97 -15.56 -1.84
CA LYS A 483 31.17 -16.36 -0.64
C LYS A 483 29.92 -16.29 0.22
N ALA A 484 29.57 -17.43 0.83
CA ALA A 484 28.52 -17.48 1.84
C ALA A 484 28.78 -16.46 2.97
N ILE A 485 27.72 -15.88 3.50
CA ILE A 485 27.79 -14.87 4.56
C ILE A 485 27.49 -15.48 5.94
N ASN A 486 28.43 -15.30 6.87
CA ASN A 486 28.23 -15.67 8.27
C ASN A 486 27.57 -14.51 9.00
N ARG A 487 26.48 -14.78 9.72
CA ARG A 487 25.76 -13.80 10.54
C ARG A 487 26.09 -14.01 12.01
N LYS A 488 26.39 -12.93 12.74
CA LYS A 488 26.51 -12.99 14.20
C LYS A 488 25.13 -13.10 14.85
N THR A 489 24.97 -14.03 15.78
CA THR A 489 23.79 -14.16 16.63
C THR A 489 23.66 -12.97 17.60
N GLY A 490 22.43 -12.63 17.98
CA GLY A 490 22.14 -11.55 18.95
C GLY A 490 22.34 -10.12 18.44
N VAL A 491 22.65 -9.92 17.16
CA VAL A 491 22.75 -8.58 16.56
C VAL A 491 21.42 -8.19 15.93
N HIS A 492 20.62 -7.39 16.65
CA HIS A 492 19.30 -6.93 16.20
C HIS A 492 19.35 -5.47 15.72
N PHE A 493 18.49 -5.11 14.76
CA PHE A 493 18.35 -3.73 14.29
C PHE A 493 17.32 -2.97 15.14
N HIS A 494 17.78 -1.95 15.84
CA HIS A 494 16.93 -1.15 16.73
C HIS A 494 17.36 0.32 16.67
N PRO A 495 16.79 1.12 15.73
CA PRO A 495 17.14 2.52 15.57
C PRO A 495 16.50 3.38 16.66
N LYS A 496 17.08 3.35 17.86
CA LYS A 496 16.49 3.94 19.07
C LYS A 496 16.15 5.42 18.92
N GLN A 497 17.09 6.24 18.41
CA GLN A 497 16.87 7.68 18.21
C GLN A 497 15.65 7.95 17.30
N THR A 498 15.52 7.25 16.17
CA THR A 498 14.38 7.41 15.26
C THR A 498 13.07 6.86 15.84
N LEU A 499 13.12 5.76 16.60
CA LEU A 499 11.94 5.24 17.31
C LEU A 499 11.45 6.23 18.38
N ASP A 500 12.36 6.84 19.12
CA ASP A 500 12.03 7.82 20.16
C ASP A 500 11.56 9.14 19.54
N PHE A 501 12.11 9.57 18.39
CA PHE A 501 11.61 10.70 17.58
C PHE A 501 10.18 10.47 17.05
N LEU A 502 9.88 9.27 16.54
CA LEU A 502 8.55 8.93 16.06
C LEU A 502 7.52 8.87 17.20
N ARG A 503 7.92 8.34 18.36
CA ARG A 503 7.08 8.27 19.57
C ARG A 503 6.80 9.63 20.22
N SER A 504 7.72 10.59 20.09
CA SER A 504 7.53 11.95 20.59
C SER A 504 6.62 12.81 19.70
N ASP A 505 6.15 12.27 18.58
CA ASP A 505 5.33 12.95 17.57
C ASP A 505 5.97 14.28 17.09
N MET A 506 7.31 14.32 17.03
CA MET A 506 8.06 15.50 16.58
C MET A 506 7.75 15.90 15.12
N ALA A 507 7.16 14.99 14.33
CA ALA A 507 6.63 15.27 13.01
C ALA A 507 5.39 16.21 13.01
N ASN A 508 4.59 16.21 14.08
CA ASN A 508 3.37 17.04 14.22
C ASN A 508 3.41 18.02 15.41
N SER A 509 4.39 17.92 16.29
CA SER A 509 4.47 18.73 17.51
C SER A 509 4.67 20.23 17.20
N LYS A 510 4.01 21.11 17.97
CA LYS A 510 4.33 22.54 18.00
C LYS A 510 5.77 22.68 18.51
N ILE A 511 6.62 23.43 17.79
CA ILE A 511 8.03 23.58 18.18
C ILE A 511 8.14 24.28 19.54
N THR A 512 8.44 23.50 20.57
CA THR A 512 8.88 24.00 21.88
C THR A 512 10.39 24.23 21.86
N GLU A 513 10.89 24.99 22.84
CA GLU A 513 12.32 25.23 23.02
C GLU A 513 13.11 23.92 23.27
N GLU A 514 12.45 22.92 23.85
CA GLU A 514 12.99 21.57 24.06
C GLU A 514 13.16 20.82 22.73
N VAL A 515 12.18 20.92 21.81
CA VAL A 515 12.27 20.37 20.45
C VAL A 515 13.42 21.01 19.69
N LYS A 516 13.59 22.35 19.77
CA LYS A 516 14.75 23.04 19.18
C LYS A 516 16.09 22.53 19.74
N ARG A 517 16.21 22.40 21.07
CA ARG A 517 17.42 21.85 21.72
C ARG A 517 17.70 20.41 21.32
N SER A 518 16.67 19.61 21.05
CA SER A 518 16.81 18.24 20.54
C SER A 518 17.36 18.22 19.10
N ILE A 519 16.82 19.07 18.22
CA ILE A 519 17.30 19.22 16.83
C ILE A 519 18.75 19.70 16.79
N VAL A 520 19.13 20.66 17.65
CA VAL A 520 20.52 21.13 17.74
C VAL A 520 21.48 20.04 18.23
N LYS A 521 21.08 19.20 19.19
CA LYS A 521 21.90 18.02 19.57
C LYS A 521 22.06 17.06 18.39
N GLN A 522 20.99 16.76 17.67
CA GLN A 522 21.02 15.89 16.49
C GLN A 522 21.85 16.46 15.31
N TYR A 523 22.11 17.77 15.27
CA TYR A 523 23.02 18.38 14.29
C TYR A 523 24.50 18.28 14.70
N LEU A 524 24.78 18.17 16.01
CA LEU A 524 26.14 18.05 16.56
C LEU A 524 26.61 16.58 16.70
N ASP A 525 25.66 15.64 16.83
CA ASP A 525 25.87 14.17 16.82
C ASP A 525 26.09 13.62 15.39
#